data_AF-A0A2V8U7Q6-F1
#
_entry.id   AF-A0A2V8U7Q6-F1
#
_cell.length_a   1.000
_cell.length_b   1.000
_cell.length_c   1.000
_cell.angle_alpha   90.00
_cell.angle_beta   90.00
_cell.angle_gamma   90.00
#
_symmetry.space_group_name_H-M   'P 1'
#
loop_
_entity.id
_entity.type
_entity.pdbx_description
1 polymer ?
#
loop_
_entity_poly.entity_id
_entity_poly.type
_entity_poly.pdbx_seq_one_letter_code
_entity_poly.pdbx_strand_id
1 'polypeptide(L)'
;MLAGRSTIEVTMPGKDETFWKAIERLRANRIIAFQWRRADIRLHLEKLGFSPNSINTIPSNQSVTLDGVEQGNYVKAGVAKPRAYRVGRGLFQLIGDSDSLLAIAPPLIAERRSSPLLANAEPDRKRTRPLRTGRIHSRSADEIRQVIRDSNERSAQGRQKYVESEILALHSDYEFITCPCRDDCWCKRNACAGHYRLKDVTFDEFLKTYVNLWIPPRARENVKRAVLGGNPFNGRQRNAIKPLQRLRENWSSILDKVRGYDKCGLCDSTVPLVANVSNLYEGKMWSQLFYDSLVPFDTASRILIKRAGYPDPKRNFLAMNGQLFSDIRRLSEAYGLEVPGVRQLDSPYRLFPTLRVPAGGQPLSRVVDKIFYSPGERKVYRHRAAPSPGAISLSR
;
A
#
# COMPACT_ATOMS: atom_id res chain seq x y z
N MET A 1 -62.41 -14.50 3.21
CA MET A 1 -61.82 -14.70 1.87
C MET A 1 -60.51 -13.93 1.81
N LEU A 2 -59.38 -14.63 1.80
CA LEU A 2 -58.05 -14.05 1.63
C LEU A 2 -57.43 -14.74 0.41
N ALA A 3 -57.14 -13.96 -0.63
CA ALA A 3 -56.34 -14.36 -1.77
C ALA A 3 -55.49 -13.14 -2.16
N GLY A 4 -54.21 -13.21 -2.46
CA GLY A 4 -53.23 -14.27 -2.36
C GLY A 4 -51.88 -13.58 -2.58
N ARG A 5 -50.92 -13.75 -1.67
CA ARG A 5 -49.54 -13.33 -1.92
C ARG A 5 -48.89 -14.45 -2.73
N SER A 6 -48.53 -14.14 -3.97
CA SER A 6 -47.70 -14.99 -4.83
C SER A 6 -46.36 -15.23 -4.14
N THR A 7 -46.21 -16.42 -3.57
CA THR A 7 -44.92 -16.97 -3.16
C THR A 7 -44.19 -17.39 -4.42
N ILE A 8 -43.12 -16.67 -4.79
CA ILE A 8 -42.20 -17.13 -5.82
C ILE A 8 -41.45 -18.32 -5.23
N GLU A 9 -41.90 -19.53 -5.55
CA GLU A 9 -41.14 -20.76 -5.32
C GLU A 9 -39.85 -20.69 -6.14
N VAL A 10 -38.73 -20.44 -5.47
CA VAL A 10 -37.41 -20.56 -6.06
C VAL A 10 -37.09 -22.06 -6.10
N THR A 11 -37.38 -22.68 -7.25
CA THR A 11 -36.95 -24.04 -7.58
C THR A 11 -35.43 -24.15 -7.37
N MET A 12 -35.00 -25.08 -6.51
CA MET A 12 -33.56 -25.32 -6.29
C MET A 12 -32.94 -25.95 -7.55
N PRO A 13 -31.89 -25.38 -8.16
CA PRO A 13 -31.23 -25.96 -9.32
C PRO A 13 -30.23 -27.05 -8.90
N GLY A 14 -30.14 -28.09 -9.72
CA GLY A 14 -29.28 -29.25 -9.54
C GLY A 14 -27.77 -28.97 -9.63
N LYS A 15 -27.02 -30.04 -9.37
CA LYS A 15 -25.55 -30.17 -9.18
C LYS A 15 -24.60 -29.48 -10.18
N ASP A 16 -25.08 -28.84 -11.25
CA ASP A 16 -24.28 -28.37 -12.40
C ASP A 16 -24.31 -26.83 -12.62
N GLU A 17 -24.75 -26.06 -11.62
CA GLU A 17 -24.79 -24.61 -11.73
C GLU A 17 -23.39 -23.98 -11.63
N THR A 18 -22.91 -23.41 -12.74
CA THR A 18 -21.67 -22.62 -12.76
C THR A 18 -21.90 -21.20 -12.27
N PHE A 19 -20.83 -20.54 -11.80
CA PHE A 19 -20.88 -19.16 -11.30
C PHE A 19 -21.56 -18.19 -12.29
N TRP A 20 -21.21 -18.25 -13.57
CA TRP A 20 -21.75 -17.31 -14.57
C TRP A 20 -23.20 -17.62 -14.96
N LYS A 21 -23.60 -18.91 -14.99
CA LYS A 21 -25.02 -19.27 -15.17
C LYS A 21 -25.89 -18.72 -14.05
N ALA A 22 -25.40 -18.74 -12.81
CA ALA A 22 -26.10 -18.14 -11.69
C ALA A 22 -26.24 -16.62 -11.85
N ILE A 23 -25.20 -15.92 -12.31
CA ILE A 23 -25.25 -14.47 -12.59
C ILE A 23 -26.22 -14.16 -13.73
N GLU A 24 -26.18 -14.91 -14.84
CA GLU A 24 -27.09 -14.77 -15.97
C GLU A 24 -28.55 -14.94 -15.52
N ARG A 25 -28.84 -15.92 -14.66
CA ARG A 25 -30.19 -16.10 -14.09
C ARG A 25 -30.61 -14.92 -13.21
N LEU A 26 -29.73 -14.42 -12.34
CA LEU A 26 -30.02 -13.25 -11.50
C LEU A 26 -30.30 -12.00 -12.35
N ARG A 27 -29.61 -11.85 -13.49
CA ARG A 27 -29.87 -10.79 -14.47
C ARG A 27 -31.20 -10.97 -15.20
N ALA A 28 -31.46 -12.16 -15.74
CA ALA A 28 -32.70 -12.48 -16.45
C ALA A 28 -33.95 -12.27 -15.59
N ASN A 29 -33.85 -12.60 -14.29
CA ASN A 29 -34.93 -12.39 -13.32
C ASN A 29 -34.95 -10.98 -12.70
N ARG A 30 -34.13 -10.04 -13.20
CA ARG A 30 -34.01 -8.66 -12.70
C ARG A 30 -33.73 -8.54 -11.19
N ILE A 31 -33.11 -9.56 -10.61
CA ILE A 31 -32.70 -9.58 -9.19
C ILE A 31 -31.48 -8.68 -8.97
N ILE A 32 -30.60 -8.59 -9.97
CA ILE A 32 -29.44 -7.69 -9.96
C ILE A 32 -29.50 -6.72 -11.16
N ALA A 33 -29.00 -5.51 -10.94
CA ALA A 33 -28.93 -4.46 -11.96
C ALA A 33 -28.01 -4.82 -13.13
N PHE A 34 -28.16 -4.12 -14.25
CA PHE A 34 -27.36 -4.29 -15.48
C PHE A 34 -25.85 -4.19 -15.19
N GLN A 35 -25.48 -3.18 -14.40
CA GLN A 35 -24.18 -3.07 -13.79
C GLN A 35 -24.30 -3.43 -12.31
N TRP A 36 -23.51 -4.39 -11.88
CA TRP A 36 -23.62 -4.96 -10.54
C TRP A 36 -22.25 -5.07 -9.86
N ARG A 37 -22.30 -5.06 -8.53
CA ARG A 37 -21.18 -5.22 -7.62
C ARG A 37 -21.28 -6.58 -6.95
N ARG A 38 -20.17 -7.01 -6.35
CA ARG A 38 -20.13 -8.27 -5.58
C ARG A 38 -21.10 -8.30 -4.39
N ALA A 39 -21.43 -7.14 -3.83
CA ALA A 39 -22.39 -7.04 -2.75
C ALA A 39 -23.79 -7.48 -3.22
N ASP A 40 -24.16 -7.06 -4.44
CA ASP A 40 -25.48 -7.28 -5.04
C ASP A 40 -25.73 -8.77 -5.33
N ILE A 41 -24.68 -9.53 -5.60
CA ILE A 41 -24.77 -10.97 -5.92
C ILE A 41 -24.51 -11.88 -4.71
N ARG A 42 -23.91 -11.38 -3.63
CA ARG A 42 -23.34 -12.22 -2.55
C ARG A 42 -24.40 -13.08 -1.88
N LEU A 43 -25.48 -12.47 -1.40
CA LEU A 43 -26.52 -13.17 -0.65
C LEU A 43 -27.23 -14.21 -1.50
N HIS A 44 -27.34 -13.98 -2.81
CA HIS A 44 -27.96 -14.92 -3.74
C HIS A 44 -27.05 -16.10 -4.05
N LEU A 45 -25.76 -15.85 -4.28
CA LEU A 45 -24.80 -16.91 -4.61
C LEU A 45 -24.40 -17.75 -3.38
N GLU A 46 -24.34 -17.18 -2.18
CA GLU A 46 -24.11 -17.94 -0.95
C GLU A 46 -25.26 -18.93 -0.68
N LYS A 47 -26.52 -18.52 -0.95
CA LYS A 47 -27.69 -19.42 -0.89
C LYS A 47 -27.63 -20.57 -1.90
N LEU A 48 -26.92 -20.39 -3.01
CA LEU A 48 -26.68 -21.42 -4.03
C LEU A 48 -25.42 -22.26 -3.75
N GLY A 49 -24.78 -22.09 -2.57
CA GLY A 49 -23.61 -22.87 -2.16
C GLY A 49 -22.26 -22.38 -2.69
N PHE A 50 -22.20 -21.20 -3.35
CA PHE A 50 -20.92 -20.66 -3.80
C PHE A 50 -20.10 -20.13 -2.62
N SER A 51 -18.82 -20.53 -2.57
CA SER A 51 -17.92 -20.04 -1.53
C SER A 51 -17.70 -18.52 -1.60
N PRO A 52 -17.46 -17.84 -0.47
CA PRO A 52 -17.08 -16.43 -0.46
C PRO A 52 -15.85 -16.13 -1.32
N ASN A 53 -14.93 -17.09 -1.45
CA ASN A 53 -13.76 -16.93 -2.30
C ASN A 53 -14.14 -16.88 -3.78
N SER A 54 -15.01 -17.77 -4.24
CA SER A 54 -15.51 -17.81 -5.62
C SER A 54 -16.19 -16.48 -5.98
N ILE A 55 -17.08 -15.98 -5.12
CA ILE A 55 -17.80 -14.71 -5.29
C ILE A 55 -16.85 -13.51 -5.38
N ASN A 56 -15.75 -13.53 -4.62
CA ASN A 56 -14.80 -12.43 -4.60
C ASN A 56 -13.78 -12.47 -5.74
N THR A 57 -13.49 -13.63 -6.31
CA THR A 57 -12.36 -13.81 -7.24
C THR A 57 -12.79 -14.01 -8.68
N ILE A 58 -13.85 -14.80 -8.94
CA ILE A 58 -14.28 -15.16 -10.29
C ILE A 58 -14.64 -13.93 -11.13
N PRO A 59 -15.45 -12.96 -10.64
CA PRO A 59 -15.77 -11.77 -11.43
C PRO A 59 -14.53 -11.00 -11.86
N SER A 60 -13.48 -10.95 -11.01
CA SER A 60 -12.24 -10.30 -11.40
C SER A 60 -11.39 -11.16 -12.32
N ASN A 61 -11.25 -12.46 -12.08
CA ASN A 61 -10.32 -13.27 -12.85
C ASN A 61 -10.80 -13.52 -14.28
N GLN A 62 -12.11 -13.41 -14.53
CA GLN A 62 -12.75 -13.69 -15.82
C GLN A 62 -13.42 -12.46 -16.46
N SER A 63 -12.98 -11.25 -16.11
CA SER A 63 -13.47 -10.00 -16.73
C SER A 63 -12.39 -9.28 -17.52
N VAL A 64 -12.81 -8.35 -18.38
CA VAL A 64 -11.93 -7.44 -19.15
C VAL A 64 -12.47 -6.00 -19.10
N THR A 65 -11.63 -4.97 -19.24
CA THR A 65 -12.13 -3.59 -19.45
C THR A 65 -12.70 -3.40 -20.85
N LEU A 66 -13.54 -2.38 -21.06
CA LEU A 66 -14.17 -2.10 -22.36
C LEU A 66 -13.13 -1.87 -23.48
N ASP A 67 -12.00 -1.26 -23.15
CA ASP A 67 -10.86 -1.03 -24.06
C ASP A 67 -9.95 -2.26 -24.25
N GLY A 68 -10.23 -3.38 -23.58
CA GLY A 68 -9.43 -4.60 -23.67
C GLY A 68 -8.09 -4.59 -22.92
N VAL A 69 -7.67 -3.45 -22.37
CA VAL A 69 -6.32 -3.23 -21.81
C VAL A 69 -6.10 -4.00 -20.50
N GLU A 70 -7.08 -4.00 -19.59
CA GLU A 70 -7.00 -4.74 -18.33
C GLU A 70 -7.79 -6.04 -18.39
N GLN A 71 -7.08 -7.16 -18.32
CA GLN A 71 -7.65 -8.50 -18.29
C GLN A 71 -7.51 -9.14 -16.92
N GLY A 72 -8.54 -9.89 -16.50
CA GLY A 72 -8.47 -10.79 -15.36
C GLY A 72 -7.41 -11.87 -15.54
N ASN A 73 -6.86 -12.39 -14.43
CA ASN A 73 -5.74 -13.33 -14.48
C ASN A 73 -6.01 -14.58 -15.33
N TYR A 74 -7.26 -15.07 -15.36
CA TYR A 74 -7.61 -16.27 -16.13
C TYR A 74 -7.83 -15.96 -17.62
N VAL A 75 -8.28 -14.75 -17.94
CA VAL A 75 -8.34 -14.26 -19.33
C VAL A 75 -6.94 -14.04 -19.87
N LYS A 76 -6.09 -13.33 -19.11
CA LYS A 76 -4.71 -13.05 -19.49
C LYS A 76 -3.86 -14.32 -19.68
N ALA A 77 -4.12 -15.35 -18.89
CA ALA A 77 -3.43 -16.64 -18.99
C ALA A 77 -4.01 -17.55 -20.08
N GLY A 78 -5.03 -17.13 -20.82
CA GLY A 78 -5.70 -17.96 -21.85
C GLY A 78 -6.52 -19.12 -21.29
N VAL A 79 -6.71 -19.21 -19.97
CA VAL A 79 -7.40 -20.30 -19.28
C VAL A 79 -8.92 -20.16 -19.37
N ALA A 80 -9.44 -18.95 -19.63
CA ALA A 80 -10.87 -18.68 -19.78
C ALA A 80 -11.13 -17.51 -20.73
N LYS A 81 -12.24 -17.57 -21.48
CA LYS A 81 -12.79 -16.41 -22.20
C LYS A 81 -13.36 -15.39 -21.21
N PRO A 82 -13.30 -14.07 -21.50
CA PRO A 82 -13.92 -13.07 -20.66
C PRO A 82 -15.45 -13.26 -20.65
N ARG A 83 -16.08 -13.11 -19.48
CA ARG A 83 -17.53 -13.24 -19.27
C ARG A 83 -18.21 -11.94 -18.82
N ALA A 84 -17.41 -10.97 -18.37
CA ALA A 84 -17.91 -9.67 -17.92
C ALA A 84 -16.97 -8.52 -18.29
N TYR A 85 -17.53 -7.33 -18.50
CA TYR A 85 -16.80 -6.08 -18.54
C TYR A 85 -16.55 -5.51 -17.14
N ARG A 86 -15.39 -4.85 -16.96
CA ARG A 86 -15.11 -3.95 -15.86
C ARG A 86 -15.41 -2.52 -16.30
N VAL A 87 -16.49 -1.96 -15.78
CA VAL A 87 -16.96 -0.62 -16.15
C VAL A 87 -16.70 0.42 -15.06
N GLY A 88 -16.13 0.00 -13.93
CA GLY A 88 -15.75 0.87 -12.84
C GLY A 88 -15.17 0.10 -11.65
N ARG A 89 -14.81 0.82 -10.58
CA ARG A 89 -14.18 0.21 -9.41
C ARG A 89 -15.11 -0.82 -8.74
N GLY A 90 -14.84 -2.11 -9.00
CA GLY A 90 -15.62 -3.23 -8.47
C GLY A 90 -17.02 -3.34 -9.07
N LEU A 91 -17.24 -2.75 -10.24
CA LEU A 91 -18.49 -2.76 -11.00
C LEU A 91 -18.33 -3.61 -12.25
N PHE A 92 -19.27 -4.51 -12.48
CA PHE A 92 -19.22 -5.53 -13.53
C PHE A 92 -20.49 -5.48 -14.37
N GLN A 93 -20.37 -5.84 -15.64
CA GLN A 93 -21.47 -5.96 -16.60
C GLN A 93 -21.26 -7.25 -17.41
N LEU A 94 -22.29 -8.03 -17.69
CA LEU A 94 -22.14 -9.25 -18.49
C LEU A 94 -21.81 -8.90 -19.95
N ILE A 95 -20.94 -9.70 -20.58
CA ILE A 95 -20.64 -9.58 -22.02
C ILE A 95 -21.78 -10.26 -22.79
N GLY A 96 -22.39 -9.55 -23.73
CA GLY A 96 -23.55 -10.04 -24.50
C GLY A 96 -24.91 -9.80 -23.84
N ASP A 97 -24.95 -9.12 -22.69
CA ASP A 97 -26.19 -8.65 -22.06
C ASP A 97 -26.66 -7.37 -22.76
N SER A 98 -27.75 -7.47 -23.53
CA SER A 98 -28.28 -6.41 -24.39
C SER A 98 -29.54 -5.77 -23.81
N ASP A 99 -29.49 -5.29 -22.56
CA ASP A 99 -30.42 -4.26 -22.07
C ASP A 99 -29.84 -2.88 -22.44
N SER A 100 -29.93 -2.51 -23.72
CA SER A 100 -29.64 -1.15 -24.20
C SER A 100 -30.93 -0.36 -24.29
N LEU A 101 -31.30 0.39 -23.25
CA LEU A 101 -32.12 1.60 -23.38
C LEU A 101 -31.82 2.60 -22.25
N LEU A 102 -31.21 3.73 -22.64
CA LEU A 102 -31.24 5.07 -22.02
C LEU A 102 -30.44 5.31 -20.72
N ALA A 103 -29.31 6.02 -20.83
CA ALA A 103 -28.97 7.25 -20.09
C ALA A 103 -27.44 7.45 -19.96
N ILE A 104 -26.80 8.03 -20.98
CA ILE A 104 -25.58 8.82 -20.79
C ILE A 104 -25.80 10.14 -21.52
N ALA A 105 -26.46 11.07 -20.83
CA ALA A 105 -26.30 12.50 -21.07
C ALA A 105 -25.70 13.10 -19.78
N PRO A 106 -24.61 13.88 -19.85
CA PRO A 106 -24.05 14.53 -18.67
C PRO A 106 -24.93 15.72 -18.27
N PRO A 107 -25.24 15.96 -16.98
CA PRO A 107 -25.96 17.18 -16.64
C PRO A 107 -24.99 18.36 -16.63
N LEU A 108 -25.44 19.37 -17.38
CA LEU A 108 -24.95 20.74 -17.42
C LEU A 108 -24.94 21.39 -16.03
N ILE A 109 -23.95 22.27 -15.87
CA ILE A 109 -23.83 23.26 -14.81
C ILE A 109 -25.04 24.22 -14.89
N ALA A 110 -25.80 24.35 -13.80
CA ALA A 110 -26.69 25.50 -13.58
C ALA A 110 -26.98 25.72 -12.08
N GLU A 111 -26.32 26.75 -11.56
CA GLU A 111 -26.78 27.82 -10.66
C GLU A 111 -27.69 27.58 -9.43
N ARG A 112 -27.13 28.05 -8.30
CA ARG A 112 -27.72 28.74 -7.14
C ARG A 112 -29.25 28.96 -7.13
N ARG A 113 -29.89 28.47 -6.07
CA ARG A 113 -30.86 29.25 -5.29
C ARG A 113 -30.67 29.03 -3.78
N SER A 114 -30.57 30.17 -3.09
CA SER A 114 -30.42 30.34 -1.65
C SER A 114 -31.79 30.23 -0.95
N SER A 115 -31.85 29.65 0.26
CA SER A 115 -32.55 30.21 1.44
C SER A 115 -32.53 29.25 2.65
N PRO A 116 -32.76 29.76 3.89
CA PRO A 116 -31.88 29.48 5.03
C PRO A 116 -32.53 28.67 6.16
N LEU A 117 -31.73 28.43 7.20
CA LEU A 117 -32.06 28.00 8.57
C LEU A 117 -32.36 26.51 8.78
N LEU A 118 -31.37 25.80 9.30
CA LEU A 118 -31.43 25.23 10.66
C LEU A 118 -30.00 24.95 11.15
N ALA A 119 -29.62 25.70 12.17
CA ALA A 119 -28.38 25.53 12.91
C ALA A 119 -28.42 24.25 13.76
N ASN A 120 -27.22 23.75 14.06
CA ASN A 120 -26.90 22.71 15.05
C ASN A 120 -27.16 21.25 14.63
N ALA A 121 -26.26 20.73 13.80
CA ALA A 121 -25.88 19.32 13.85
C ALA A 121 -24.36 19.20 13.66
N GLU A 122 -23.67 18.69 14.67
CA GLU A 122 -22.23 18.40 14.62
C GLU A 122 -21.89 17.54 13.39
N PRO A 123 -20.77 17.79 12.68
CA PRO A 123 -20.43 17.01 11.51
C PRO A 123 -19.93 15.62 11.93
N ASP A 124 -20.79 14.63 11.73
CA ASP A 124 -20.44 13.21 11.70
C ASP A 124 -19.27 13.00 10.72
N ARG A 125 -18.07 12.77 11.27
CA ARG A 125 -16.81 12.57 10.53
C ARG A 125 -16.86 11.25 9.74
N LYS A 126 -17.61 11.22 8.64
CA LYS A 126 -17.35 10.26 7.57
C LYS A 126 -16.03 10.65 6.90
N ARG A 127 -14.94 10.00 7.32
CA ARG A 127 -13.62 10.04 6.65
C ARG A 127 -13.76 9.64 5.18
N THR A 128 -14.10 10.57 4.30
CA THR A 128 -13.86 10.47 2.86
C THR A 128 -12.36 10.48 2.66
N ARG A 129 -11.83 9.30 2.32
CA ARG A 129 -10.40 9.04 2.11
C ARG A 129 -9.92 9.88 0.91
N PRO A 130 -8.95 10.80 1.07
CA PRO A 130 -8.37 11.47 -0.08
C PRO A 130 -7.74 10.41 -0.97
N LEU A 131 -8.05 10.45 -2.26
CA LEU A 131 -7.32 9.70 -3.26
C LEU A 131 -5.84 10.11 -3.12
N ARG A 132 -4.97 9.18 -2.71
CA ARG A 132 -3.50 9.35 -2.74
C ARG A 132 -3.04 9.32 -4.20
N THR A 133 -3.50 10.28 -4.99
CA THR A 133 -3.23 10.42 -6.42
C THR A 133 -2.49 11.72 -6.63
N GLY A 134 -1.42 11.68 -7.42
CA GLY A 134 -0.56 12.83 -7.67
C GLY A 134 0.84 12.67 -7.08
N ARG A 135 1.76 13.47 -7.60
CA ARG A 135 3.16 13.54 -7.16
C ARG A 135 3.26 14.21 -5.79
N ILE A 136 4.39 14.04 -5.11
CA ILE A 136 4.60 14.61 -3.76
C ILE A 136 4.46 16.13 -3.79
N HIS A 137 5.11 16.80 -4.75
CA HIS A 137 5.13 18.26 -4.84
C HIS A 137 3.76 18.89 -5.11
N SER A 138 2.79 18.13 -5.62
CA SER A 138 1.43 18.62 -5.91
C SER A 138 0.49 18.50 -4.71
N ARG A 139 1.02 18.18 -3.53
CA ARG A 139 0.26 17.98 -2.30
C ARG A 139 0.66 19.03 -1.28
N SER A 140 -0.27 19.39 -0.39
CA SER A 140 0.05 20.27 0.74
C SER A 140 0.90 19.55 1.79
N ALA A 141 1.69 20.34 2.54
CA ALA A 141 2.45 19.83 3.68
C ALA A 141 1.53 19.12 4.71
N ASP A 142 0.33 19.64 4.94
CA ASP A 142 -0.64 19.05 5.88
C ASP A 142 -1.22 17.73 5.39
N GLU A 143 -1.52 17.60 4.09
CA GLU A 143 -1.92 16.32 3.52
C GLU A 143 -0.82 15.27 3.63
N ILE A 144 0.44 15.67 3.48
CA ILE A 144 1.59 14.77 3.65
C ILE A 144 1.72 14.34 5.11
N ARG A 145 1.66 15.29 6.06
CA ARG A 145 1.68 15.01 7.50
C ARG A 145 0.55 14.06 7.90
N GLN A 146 -0.67 14.28 7.39
CA GLN A 146 -1.80 13.41 7.68
C GLN A 146 -1.59 12.00 7.11
N VAL A 147 -1.07 11.90 5.88
CA VAL A 147 -0.79 10.60 5.25
C VAL A 147 0.28 9.81 6.02
N ILE A 148 1.33 10.48 6.50
CA ILE A 148 2.39 9.88 7.29
C ILE A 148 1.85 9.47 8.67
N ARG A 149 1.06 10.31 9.33
CA ARG A 149 0.41 9.99 10.60
C ARG A 149 -0.45 8.72 10.49
N ASP A 150 -1.33 8.65 9.50
CA ASP A 150 -2.15 7.47 9.23
C ASP A 150 -1.29 6.22 8.97
N SER A 151 -0.11 6.41 8.34
CA SER A 151 0.85 5.34 8.08
C SER A 151 1.46 4.79 9.37
N ASN A 152 1.84 5.68 10.29
CA ASN A 152 2.40 5.31 11.59
C ASN A 152 1.36 4.67 12.50
N GLU A 153 0.14 5.20 12.56
CA GLU A 153 -0.97 4.62 13.33
C GLU A 153 -1.25 3.17 12.90
N ARG A 154 -1.27 2.90 11.59
CA ARG A 154 -1.46 1.52 11.09
C ARG A 154 -0.24 0.64 11.35
N SER A 155 0.97 1.21 11.27
CA SER A 155 2.20 0.48 11.59
C SER A 155 2.24 0.04 13.06
N ALA A 156 1.71 0.86 13.97
CA ALA A 156 1.57 0.54 15.40
C ALA A 156 0.69 -0.67 15.67
N GLN A 157 -0.37 -0.84 14.89
CA GLN A 157 -1.30 -1.97 15.00
C GLN A 157 -0.76 -3.25 14.34
N GLY A 158 0.36 -3.14 13.60
CA GLY A 158 0.97 -4.24 12.86
C GLY A 158 1.81 -5.16 13.75
N ARG A 159 1.68 -6.48 13.56
CA ARG A 159 2.51 -7.49 14.25
C ARG A 159 4.00 -7.46 13.88
N GLN A 160 4.40 -6.67 12.88
CA GLN A 160 5.79 -6.57 12.46
C GLN A 160 6.63 -5.66 13.36
N LYS A 161 6.00 -4.78 14.16
CA LYS A 161 6.71 -3.79 15.00
C LYS A 161 7.76 -3.00 14.21
N TYR A 162 7.38 -2.59 13.00
CA TYR A 162 8.30 -1.96 12.04
C TYR A 162 8.92 -0.69 12.62
N VAL A 163 8.10 0.21 13.18
CA VAL A 163 8.56 1.50 13.75
C VAL A 163 9.51 1.29 14.92
N GLU A 164 9.19 0.37 15.85
CA GLU A 164 10.09 0.03 16.97
C GLU A 164 11.43 -0.51 16.45
N SER A 165 11.39 -1.45 15.50
CA SER A 165 12.59 -2.07 14.93
C SER A 165 13.45 -1.08 14.15
N GLU A 166 12.81 -0.12 13.46
CA GLU A 166 13.48 0.95 12.71
C GLU A 166 14.21 1.91 13.63
N ILE A 167 13.56 2.39 14.70
CA ILE A 167 14.23 3.26 15.68
C ILE A 167 15.38 2.53 16.37
N LEU A 168 15.20 1.27 16.77
CA LEU A 168 16.29 0.48 17.35
C LEU A 168 17.48 0.39 16.39
N ALA A 169 17.23 0.09 15.11
CA ALA A 169 18.26 0.03 14.10
C ALA A 169 18.99 1.37 13.93
N LEU A 170 18.26 2.49 13.92
CA LEU A 170 18.86 3.83 13.81
C LEU A 170 19.87 4.15 14.91
N HIS A 171 19.67 3.61 16.11
CA HIS A 171 20.60 3.79 17.22
C HIS A 171 21.73 2.75 17.23
N SER A 172 21.46 1.51 16.83
CA SER A 172 22.46 0.44 16.85
C SER A 172 23.37 0.45 15.63
N ASP A 173 22.81 0.52 14.43
CA ASP A 173 23.50 0.18 13.19
C ASP A 173 23.85 1.40 12.34
N TYR A 174 23.23 2.55 12.61
CA TYR A 174 23.46 3.78 11.85
C TYR A 174 24.11 4.85 12.71
N GLU A 175 24.83 5.72 12.05
CA GLU A 175 25.40 6.96 12.58
C GLU A 175 24.83 8.15 11.81
N PHE A 176 24.68 9.28 12.50
CA PHE A 176 24.32 10.56 11.91
C PHE A 176 25.59 11.40 11.80
N ILE A 177 26.11 11.54 10.59
CA ILE A 177 27.33 12.31 10.33
C ILE A 177 26.98 13.75 9.99
N THR A 178 27.80 14.70 10.43
CA THR A 178 27.70 16.12 10.04
C THR A 178 27.68 16.25 8.52
N CYS A 179 26.82 17.13 7.99
CA CYS A 179 26.66 17.29 6.54
C CYS A 179 28.00 17.75 5.91
N PRO A 180 28.63 16.92 5.04
CA PRO A 180 29.92 17.23 4.42
C PRO A 180 29.74 18.03 3.11
N CYS A 181 28.51 18.38 2.75
CA CYS A 181 28.25 19.13 1.53
C CYS A 181 28.75 20.57 1.66
N ARG A 182 29.28 21.09 0.56
CA ARG A 182 29.66 22.49 0.40
C ARG A 182 28.44 23.41 0.40
N ASP A 183 28.66 24.70 0.63
CA ASP A 183 27.60 25.69 0.77
C ASP A 183 26.83 25.98 -0.53
N ASP A 184 27.33 25.55 -1.68
CA ASP A 184 26.60 25.58 -2.96
C ASP A 184 25.57 24.45 -3.08
N CYS A 185 25.74 23.38 -2.31
CA CYS A 185 24.86 22.22 -2.34
C CYS A 185 23.47 22.56 -1.79
N TRP A 186 22.43 22.10 -2.48
CA TRP A 186 21.03 22.37 -2.11
C TRP A 186 20.72 21.98 -0.66
N CYS A 187 21.15 20.80 -0.19
CA CYS A 187 20.83 20.37 1.17
C CYS A 187 21.51 21.26 2.22
N LYS A 188 22.76 21.67 1.99
CA LYS A 188 23.52 22.53 2.90
C LYS A 188 22.87 23.91 3.03
N ARG A 189 22.47 24.52 1.91
CA ARG A 189 21.73 25.79 1.88
C ARG A 189 20.38 25.72 2.60
N ASN A 190 19.77 24.54 2.67
CA ASN A 190 18.51 24.29 3.36
C ASN A 190 18.73 23.67 4.75
N ALA A 191 19.76 24.13 5.46
CA ALA A 191 20.07 23.80 6.85
C ALA A 191 20.23 22.29 7.14
N CYS A 192 20.77 21.50 6.19
CA CYS A 192 21.08 20.10 6.46
C CYS A 192 22.17 19.99 7.54
N ALA A 193 21.80 19.50 8.71
CA ALA A 193 22.73 19.24 9.80
C ALA A 193 23.59 17.99 9.57
N GLY A 194 23.06 17.00 8.83
CA GLY A 194 23.74 15.73 8.66
C GLY A 194 22.97 14.66 7.89
N HIS A 195 23.65 13.54 7.67
CA HIS A 195 23.18 12.40 6.87
C HIS A 195 23.26 11.11 7.68
N TYR A 196 22.34 10.18 7.43
CA TYR A 196 22.42 8.83 7.99
C TYR A 196 23.28 7.92 7.15
N ARG A 197 24.20 7.22 7.82
CA ARG A 197 25.11 6.25 7.23
C ARG A 197 25.18 4.98 8.06
N LEU A 198 25.42 3.83 7.42
CA LEU A 198 25.63 2.57 8.14
C LEU A 198 26.97 2.63 8.89
N LYS A 199 26.99 2.17 10.14
CA LYS A 199 28.20 1.97 10.94
C LYS A 199 29.06 0.84 10.37
N ASP A 200 30.27 0.70 10.90
CA ASP A 200 31.11 -0.46 10.62
C ASP A 200 30.55 -1.69 11.36
N VAL A 201 29.53 -2.30 10.77
CA VAL A 201 28.82 -3.46 11.30
C VAL A 201 29.21 -4.73 10.56
N THR A 202 29.10 -5.86 11.23
CA THR A 202 29.24 -7.17 10.59
C THR A 202 28.05 -7.46 9.67
N PHE A 203 28.24 -8.36 8.71
CA PHE A 203 27.12 -8.82 7.87
C PHE A 203 25.98 -9.44 8.69
N ASP A 204 26.31 -10.13 9.80
CA ASP A 204 25.31 -10.76 10.65
C ASP A 204 24.44 -9.74 11.40
N GLU A 205 25.03 -8.62 11.85
CA GLU A 205 24.29 -7.49 12.42
C GLU A 205 23.40 -6.83 11.38
N PHE A 206 23.94 -6.55 10.19
CA PHE A 206 23.15 -6.03 9.07
C PHE A 206 21.97 -6.96 8.73
N LEU A 207 22.22 -8.27 8.65
CA LEU A 207 21.22 -9.29 8.32
C LEU A 207 20.15 -9.37 9.41
N LYS A 208 20.54 -9.32 10.69
CA LYS A 208 19.61 -9.30 11.83
C LYS A 208 18.63 -8.13 11.70
N THR A 209 19.12 -6.95 11.39
CA THR A 209 18.28 -5.78 11.17
C THR A 209 17.42 -5.92 9.92
N TYR A 210 17.98 -6.46 8.84
CA TYR A 210 17.25 -6.69 7.60
C TYR A 210 16.05 -7.63 7.82
N VAL A 211 16.24 -8.76 8.49
CA VAL A 211 15.13 -9.68 8.75
C VAL A 211 14.10 -9.09 9.71
N ASN A 212 14.51 -8.26 10.66
CA ASN A 212 13.59 -7.59 11.58
C ASN A 212 12.70 -6.58 10.85
N LEU A 213 13.28 -5.75 10.00
CA LEU A 213 12.55 -4.71 9.27
C LEU A 213 11.67 -5.29 8.15
N TRP A 214 12.21 -6.22 7.36
CA TRP A 214 11.64 -6.52 6.05
C TRP A 214 10.97 -7.88 5.94
N ILE A 215 11.28 -8.81 6.85
CA ILE A 215 10.79 -10.18 6.82
C ILE A 215 9.73 -10.38 7.91
N PRO A 216 8.55 -10.94 7.57
CA PRO A 216 7.52 -11.25 8.57
C PRO A 216 8.06 -12.18 9.66
N PRO A 217 7.66 -12.01 10.95
CA PRO A 217 8.20 -12.76 12.08
C PRO A 217 8.31 -14.27 11.85
N ARG A 218 7.25 -14.90 11.32
CA ARG A 218 7.18 -16.35 11.03
C ARG A 218 8.21 -16.87 10.02
N ALA A 219 8.89 -15.98 9.28
CA ALA A 219 9.84 -16.34 8.24
C ALA A 219 11.28 -15.87 8.54
N ARG A 220 11.50 -15.11 9.63
CA ARG A 220 12.81 -14.49 9.91
C ARG A 220 13.91 -15.52 10.07
N GLU A 221 13.71 -16.50 10.96
CA GLU A 221 14.72 -17.55 11.20
C GLU A 221 15.01 -18.39 9.97
N ASN A 222 13.98 -18.78 9.22
CA ASN A 222 14.16 -19.58 8.01
C ASN A 222 14.93 -18.80 6.93
N VAL A 223 14.63 -17.51 6.74
CA VAL A 223 15.37 -16.66 5.80
C VAL A 223 16.82 -16.47 6.28
N LYS A 224 17.03 -16.19 7.57
CA LYS A 224 18.38 -16.03 8.14
C LYS A 224 19.22 -17.30 7.93
N ARG A 225 18.70 -18.47 8.28
CA ARG A 225 19.39 -19.76 8.07
C ARG A 225 19.64 -20.08 6.60
N ALA A 226 18.74 -19.70 5.70
CA ALA A 226 18.91 -19.90 4.27
C ALA A 226 20.04 -19.00 3.71
N VAL A 227 20.14 -17.76 4.17
CA VAL A 227 21.22 -16.84 3.79
C VAL A 227 22.57 -17.32 4.34
N LEU A 228 22.62 -17.75 5.61
CA LEU A 228 23.88 -18.12 6.27
C LEU A 228 24.36 -19.53 5.93
N GLY A 229 23.45 -20.50 5.85
CA GLY A 229 23.77 -21.92 5.68
C GLY A 229 23.32 -22.54 4.37
N GLY A 230 22.75 -21.77 3.43
CA GLY A 230 22.31 -22.28 2.13
C GLY A 230 21.04 -23.15 2.16
N ASN A 231 20.37 -23.25 3.31
CA ASN A 231 19.18 -24.08 3.48
C ASN A 231 18.06 -23.68 2.49
N PRO A 232 17.41 -24.65 1.81
CA PRO A 232 16.30 -24.35 0.91
C PRO A 232 15.10 -23.79 1.70
N PHE A 233 14.50 -22.72 1.19
CA PHE A 233 13.31 -22.11 1.76
C PHE A 233 12.27 -21.82 0.66
N ASN A 234 11.07 -22.38 0.83
CA ASN A 234 10.02 -22.36 -0.19
C ASN A 234 8.94 -21.27 -0.01
N GLY A 235 9.16 -20.30 0.87
CA GLY A 235 8.24 -19.17 1.06
C GLY A 235 8.43 -18.03 0.07
N ARG A 236 7.46 -17.09 0.01
CA ARG A 236 7.56 -15.86 -0.81
C ARG A 236 8.83 -15.03 -0.51
N GLN A 237 9.33 -15.12 0.71
CA GLN A 237 10.53 -14.41 1.18
C GLN A 237 11.83 -15.01 0.61
N ARG A 238 11.78 -16.13 -0.12
CA ARG A 238 12.96 -16.74 -0.77
C ARG A 238 13.68 -15.79 -1.72
N ASN A 239 12.97 -14.83 -2.29
CA ASN A 239 13.53 -13.82 -3.19
C ASN A 239 14.49 -12.85 -2.50
N ALA A 240 14.53 -12.83 -1.16
CA ALA A 240 15.55 -12.11 -0.39
C ALA A 240 16.89 -12.86 -0.33
N ILE A 241 16.90 -14.19 -0.47
CA ILE A 241 18.05 -15.04 -0.14
C ILE A 241 19.23 -14.76 -1.08
N LYS A 242 19.03 -14.89 -2.41
CA LYS A 242 20.12 -14.69 -3.39
C LYS A 242 20.77 -13.30 -3.31
N PRO A 243 20.02 -12.18 -3.26
CA PRO A 243 20.63 -10.87 -3.08
C PRO A 243 21.46 -10.75 -1.78
N LEU A 244 20.95 -11.28 -0.66
CA LEU A 244 21.66 -11.22 0.62
C LEU A 244 22.90 -12.13 0.64
N GLN A 245 22.87 -13.28 -0.02
CA GLN A 245 24.06 -14.15 -0.18
C GLN A 245 25.15 -13.44 -0.99
N ARG A 246 24.80 -12.82 -2.12
CA ARG A 246 25.75 -11.99 -2.89
C ARG A 246 26.32 -10.83 -2.08
N LEU A 247 25.48 -10.18 -1.28
CA LEU A 247 25.91 -9.11 -0.38
C LEU A 247 26.91 -9.65 0.66
N ARG A 248 26.65 -10.83 1.23
CA ARG A 248 27.57 -11.49 2.18
C ARG A 248 28.94 -11.75 1.58
N GLU A 249 28.97 -12.32 0.38
CA GLU A 249 30.20 -12.65 -0.35
C GLU A 249 31.07 -11.42 -0.62
N ASN A 250 30.46 -10.24 -0.73
CA ASN A 250 31.12 -8.98 -1.06
C ASN A 250 31.05 -7.97 0.09
N TRP A 251 30.80 -8.41 1.33
CA TRP A 251 30.39 -7.54 2.43
C TRP A 251 31.39 -6.42 2.68
N SER A 252 32.66 -6.73 2.91
CA SER A 252 33.67 -5.72 3.24
C SER A 252 33.80 -4.66 2.14
N SER A 253 33.92 -5.10 0.87
CA SER A 253 34.02 -4.17 -0.26
C SER A 253 32.78 -3.29 -0.44
N ILE A 254 31.58 -3.83 -0.20
CA ILE A 254 30.34 -3.06 -0.30
C ILE A 254 30.23 -2.10 0.90
N LEU A 255 30.54 -2.57 2.10
CA LEU A 255 30.47 -1.78 3.32
C LEU A 255 31.41 -0.57 3.24
N ASP A 256 32.65 -0.76 2.77
CA ASP A 256 33.61 0.34 2.58
C ASP A 256 33.05 1.42 1.67
N LYS A 257 32.43 1.03 0.56
CA LYS A 257 31.85 1.97 -0.40
C LYS A 257 30.58 2.65 0.13
N VAL A 258 29.75 1.92 0.88
CA VAL A 258 28.57 2.47 1.55
C VAL A 258 28.99 3.48 2.62
N ARG A 259 30.06 3.18 3.38
CA ARG A 259 30.63 4.09 4.37
C ARG A 259 31.36 5.27 3.74
N GLY A 260 31.92 5.10 2.55
CA GLY A 260 32.49 6.19 1.76
C GLY A 260 31.44 7.13 1.15
N TYR A 261 30.19 6.69 1.03
CA TYR A 261 29.11 7.52 0.49
C TYR A 261 28.56 8.46 1.56
N ASP A 262 28.89 9.74 1.41
CA ASP A 262 28.64 10.79 2.41
C ASP A 262 27.50 11.75 2.03
N LYS A 263 26.69 11.38 1.02
CA LYS A 263 25.57 12.18 0.48
C LYS A 263 24.21 11.67 0.95
N CYS A 264 23.17 12.48 0.77
CA CYS A 264 21.77 12.11 0.97
C CYS A 264 20.95 12.30 -0.32
N GLY A 265 19.73 11.77 -0.37
CA GLY A 265 18.87 11.87 -1.56
C GLY A 265 18.55 13.32 -1.98
N LEU A 266 18.65 14.28 -1.07
CA LEU A 266 18.45 15.71 -1.34
C LEU A 266 19.67 16.43 -1.90
N CYS A 267 20.84 15.80 -1.99
CA CYS A 267 22.00 16.37 -2.68
C CYS A 267 22.50 15.50 -3.83
N ASP A 268 22.36 14.18 -3.74
CA ASP A 268 22.84 13.26 -4.75
C ASP A 268 21.84 12.11 -4.97
N SER A 269 21.44 11.91 -6.22
CA SER A 269 20.60 10.78 -6.64
C SER A 269 21.39 9.64 -7.27
N THR A 270 22.70 9.82 -7.45
CA THR A 270 23.60 8.90 -8.14
C THR A 270 24.29 7.97 -7.14
N VAL A 271 23.49 7.25 -6.37
CA VAL A 271 24.02 6.29 -5.39
C VAL A 271 24.89 5.25 -6.11
N PRO A 272 26.19 5.15 -5.76
CA PRO A 272 27.10 4.25 -6.45
C PRO A 272 26.69 2.79 -6.18
N LEU A 273 27.03 1.90 -7.11
CA LEU A 273 26.86 0.43 -7.01
C LEU A 273 25.46 -0.12 -7.25
N VAL A 274 24.43 0.70 -7.18
CA VAL A 274 23.05 0.22 -7.36
C VAL A 274 22.81 -0.06 -8.85
N ALA A 275 22.87 -1.34 -9.22
CA ALA A 275 22.51 -1.79 -10.55
C ALA A 275 21.01 -2.17 -10.64
N ASN A 276 20.65 -2.96 -11.66
CA ASN A 276 19.29 -3.46 -11.86
C ASN A 276 18.76 -4.23 -10.64
N VAL A 277 17.85 -3.60 -9.89
CA VAL A 277 17.14 -4.22 -8.77
C VAL A 277 16.16 -5.27 -9.28
N SER A 278 16.44 -6.54 -9.02
CA SER A 278 15.67 -7.67 -9.56
C SER A 278 14.32 -7.86 -8.88
N ASN A 279 14.19 -7.45 -7.61
CA ASN A 279 12.98 -7.65 -6.83
C ASN A 279 12.87 -6.70 -5.61
N LEU A 280 11.71 -6.68 -4.96
CA LEU A 280 11.43 -5.77 -3.83
C LEU A 280 12.34 -5.99 -2.61
N TYR A 281 12.82 -7.22 -2.38
CA TYR A 281 13.71 -7.51 -1.26
C TYR A 281 15.11 -6.96 -1.50
N GLU A 282 15.60 -7.06 -2.73
CA GLU A 282 16.84 -6.38 -3.14
C GLU A 282 16.71 -4.86 -3.06
N GLY A 283 15.56 -4.29 -3.44
CA GLY A 283 15.30 -2.85 -3.26
C GLY A 283 15.33 -2.42 -1.78
N LYS A 284 14.75 -3.24 -0.88
CA LYS A 284 14.82 -3.00 0.57
C LYS A 284 16.25 -3.12 1.11
N MET A 285 17.03 -4.07 0.60
CA MET A 285 18.44 -4.27 0.96
C MET A 285 19.25 -3.02 0.61
N TRP A 286 19.13 -2.51 -0.62
CA TRP A 286 19.79 -1.27 -1.02
C TRP A 286 19.32 -0.06 -0.20
N SER A 287 18.02 0.03 0.10
CA SER A 287 17.47 1.09 0.97
C SER A 287 17.98 1.03 2.43
N GLN A 288 18.49 -0.13 2.86
CA GLN A 288 19.07 -0.31 4.18
C GLN A 288 20.56 0.07 4.17
N LEU A 289 21.27 -0.24 3.08
CA LEU A 289 22.66 0.19 2.88
C LEU A 289 22.75 1.72 2.74
N PHE A 290 21.86 2.34 1.97
CA PHE A 290 21.83 3.79 1.73
C PHE A 290 20.61 4.45 2.37
N TYR A 291 20.57 4.42 3.71
CA TYR A 291 19.39 4.70 4.52
C TYR A 291 18.80 6.11 4.35
N ASP A 292 19.59 7.09 3.91
CA ASP A 292 19.14 8.47 3.70
C ASP A 292 18.89 8.83 2.22
N SER A 293 19.14 7.89 1.31
CA SER A 293 19.20 8.16 -0.14
C SER A 293 18.35 7.22 -1.00
N LEU A 294 17.94 6.06 -0.49
CA LEU A 294 17.14 5.11 -1.25
C LEU A 294 15.88 4.72 -0.48
N VAL A 295 14.74 4.94 -1.12
CA VAL A 295 13.39 4.66 -0.61
C VAL A 295 13.06 3.17 -0.86
N PRO A 296 12.71 2.41 0.19
CA PRO A 296 12.25 1.03 0.04
C PRO A 296 10.91 0.99 -0.67
N PHE A 297 10.53 -0.20 -1.13
CA PHE A 297 9.17 -0.42 -1.60
C PHE A 297 8.71 -1.85 -1.31
N ASP A 298 7.40 -1.99 -1.22
CA ASP A 298 6.67 -3.24 -1.22
C ASP A 298 5.69 -3.29 -2.41
N THR A 299 4.81 -4.29 -2.43
CA THR A 299 3.86 -4.42 -3.53
C THR A 299 2.83 -3.29 -3.56
N ALA A 300 2.39 -2.80 -2.40
CA ALA A 300 1.33 -1.79 -2.29
C ALA A 300 1.88 -0.39 -2.58
N SER A 301 2.97 -0.01 -1.92
CA SER A 301 3.70 1.24 -2.16
C SER A 301 4.16 1.35 -3.62
N ARG A 302 4.67 0.28 -4.24
CA ARG A 302 4.99 0.27 -5.68
C ARG A 302 3.80 0.68 -6.56
N ILE A 303 2.61 0.16 -6.27
CA ILE A 303 1.41 0.50 -7.04
C ILE A 303 1.08 1.98 -6.84
N LEU A 304 1.20 2.49 -5.62
CA LEU A 304 0.94 3.91 -5.32
C LEU A 304 1.97 4.84 -5.97
N ILE A 305 3.25 4.50 -5.90
CA ILE A 305 4.36 5.20 -6.59
C ILE A 305 4.07 5.27 -8.09
N LYS A 306 3.74 4.14 -8.72
CA LYS A 306 3.40 4.11 -10.15
C LYS A 306 2.16 4.96 -10.48
N ARG A 307 1.11 4.89 -9.67
CA ARG A 307 -0.12 5.69 -9.86
C ARG A 307 0.09 7.19 -9.65
N ALA A 308 1.07 7.56 -8.84
CA ALA A 308 1.51 8.94 -8.68
C ALA A 308 2.35 9.45 -9.87
N GLY A 309 2.64 8.60 -10.87
CA GLY A 309 3.37 9.00 -12.07
C GLY A 309 4.89 8.90 -11.95
N TYR A 310 5.41 8.16 -10.98
CA TYR A 310 6.83 7.85 -10.87
C TYR A 310 7.21 6.58 -11.64
N PRO A 311 8.49 6.42 -12.05
CA PRO A 311 8.98 5.18 -12.64
C PRO A 311 8.69 3.95 -11.76
N ASP A 312 8.40 2.80 -12.39
CA ASP A 312 8.18 1.55 -11.65
C ASP A 312 9.49 1.12 -10.98
N PRO A 313 9.55 1.02 -9.63
CA PRO A 313 10.78 0.66 -8.93
C PRO A 313 11.37 -0.69 -9.33
N LYS A 314 10.58 -1.61 -9.90
CA LYS A 314 11.10 -2.89 -10.41
C LYS A 314 11.83 -2.77 -11.75
N ARG A 315 11.62 -1.67 -12.48
CA ARG A 315 12.21 -1.43 -13.79
C ARG A 315 13.28 -0.37 -13.73
N ASN A 316 13.07 0.67 -12.94
CA ASN A 316 13.98 1.80 -12.86
C ASN A 316 14.04 2.37 -11.44
N PHE A 317 14.69 1.63 -10.54
CA PHE A 317 14.75 1.96 -9.10
C PHE A 317 15.48 3.29 -8.83
N LEU A 318 16.59 3.56 -9.53
CA LEU A 318 17.34 4.80 -9.35
C LEU A 318 16.60 6.01 -9.89
N ALA A 319 16.01 5.95 -11.09
CA ALA A 319 15.23 7.07 -11.61
C ALA A 319 14.00 7.36 -10.75
N MET A 320 13.38 6.32 -10.18
CA MET A 320 12.28 6.49 -9.21
C MET A 320 12.75 7.29 -7.99
N ASN A 321 13.89 6.92 -7.37
CA ASN A 321 14.44 7.65 -6.23
C ASN A 321 14.81 9.09 -6.57
N GLY A 322 15.49 9.32 -7.71
CA GLY A 322 15.84 10.67 -8.15
C GLY A 322 14.62 11.57 -8.31
N GLN A 323 13.52 11.06 -8.89
CA GLN A 323 12.28 11.82 -9.02
C GLN A 323 11.57 12.05 -7.68
N LEU A 324 11.56 11.06 -6.77
CA LEU A 324 10.96 11.23 -5.45
C LEU A 324 11.67 12.32 -4.64
N PHE A 325 13.00 12.30 -4.58
CA PHE A 325 13.74 13.31 -3.83
C PHE A 325 13.72 14.68 -4.51
N SER A 326 13.70 14.75 -5.85
CA SER A 326 13.48 16.01 -6.57
C SER A 326 12.13 16.65 -6.19
N ASP A 327 11.07 15.83 -6.08
CA ASP A 327 9.77 16.33 -5.64
C ASP A 327 9.73 16.73 -4.16
N ILE A 328 10.55 16.10 -3.30
CA ILE A 328 10.72 16.56 -1.92
C ILE A 328 11.41 17.93 -1.86
N ARG A 329 12.42 18.19 -2.72
CA ARG A 329 13.04 19.52 -2.82
C ARG A 329 12.01 20.58 -3.23
N ARG A 330 11.20 20.30 -4.24
CA ARG A 330 10.13 21.20 -4.70
C ARG A 330 9.08 21.44 -3.63
N LEU A 331 8.70 20.40 -2.89
CA LEU A 331 7.79 20.53 -1.74
C LEU A 331 8.42 21.44 -0.67
N SER A 332 9.69 21.22 -0.36
CA SER A 332 10.44 22.02 0.60
C SER A 332 10.45 23.50 0.21
N GLU A 333 10.76 23.81 -1.04
CA GLU A 333 10.76 25.17 -1.58
C GLU A 333 9.36 25.80 -1.56
N ALA A 334 8.32 25.06 -1.97
CA ALA A 334 6.95 25.56 -2.04
C ALA A 334 6.35 25.91 -0.66
N TYR A 335 6.80 25.25 0.41
CA TYR A 335 6.26 25.42 1.76
C TYR A 335 7.28 25.95 2.77
N GLY A 336 8.45 26.42 2.31
CA GLY A 336 9.51 26.94 3.18
C GLY A 336 10.02 25.92 4.21
N LEU A 337 10.01 24.63 3.88
CA LEU A 337 10.47 23.58 4.80
C LEU A 337 11.96 23.33 4.59
N GLU A 338 12.81 23.73 5.52
CA GLU A 338 14.21 23.30 5.52
C GLU A 338 14.35 21.78 5.73
N VAL A 339 15.56 21.23 5.55
CA VAL A 339 15.81 19.79 5.72
C VAL A 339 15.36 19.25 7.08
N PRO A 340 15.58 19.92 8.23
CA PRO A 340 15.03 19.47 9.50
C PRO A 340 13.49 19.40 9.48
N GLY A 341 12.82 20.36 8.83
CA GLY A 341 11.38 20.37 8.66
C GLY A 341 10.86 19.20 7.84
N VAL A 342 11.56 18.82 6.76
CA VAL A 342 11.26 17.62 5.97
C VAL A 342 11.38 16.36 6.82
N ARG A 343 12.47 16.21 7.58
CA ARG A 343 12.68 15.06 8.48
C ARG A 343 11.61 14.95 9.58
N GLN A 344 11.06 16.08 10.03
CA GLN A 344 9.99 16.13 11.04
C GLN A 344 8.59 15.80 10.49
N LEU A 345 8.39 15.76 9.17
CA LEU A 345 7.13 15.30 8.58
C LEU A 345 6.78 13.89 9.06
N ASP A 346 7.79 13.06 9.33
CA ASP A 346 7.64 11.80 10.05
C ASP A 346 8.08 11.94 11.51
N SER A 347 7.11 11.80 12.42
CA SER A 347 7.30 11.96 13.87
C SER A 347 6.68 10.78 14.62
N PRO A 348 7.19 9.55 14.46
CA PRO A 348 6.57 8.36 15.05
C PRO A 348 6.55 8.40 16.59
N TYR A 349 7.53 9.07 17.22
CA TYR A 349 7.63 9.25 18.67
C TYR A 349 6.41 9.93 19.32
N ARG A 350 5.59 10.67 18.54
CA ARG A 350 4.31 11.20 19.04
C ARG A 350 3.28 10.10 19.33
N LEU A 351 3.39 8.95 18.66
CA LEU A 351 2.54 7.78 18.84
C LEU A 351 3.20 6.70 19.72
N PHE A 352 4.53 6.73 19.84
CA PHE A 352 5.33 5.81 20.65
C PHE A 352 6.29 6.62 21.53
N PRO A 353 5.82 7.18 22.65
CA PRO A 353 6.61 8.11 23.47
C PRO A 353 7.83 7.46 24.14
N THR A 354 7.86 6.13 24.20
CA THR A 354 9.01 5.36 24.69
C THR A 354 10.17 5.30 23.70
N LEU A 355 9.93 5.68 22.43
CA LEU A 355 10.97 5.71 21.40
C LEU A 355 11.76 7.00 21.48
N ARG A 356 13.09 6.87 21.45
CA ARG A 356 13.99 8.03 21.40
C ARG A 356 13.94 8.68 20.03
N VAL A 357 13.99 10.01 20.00
CA VAL A 357 14.11 10.77 18.76
C VAL A 357 15.54 10.57 18.22
N PRO A 358 15.69 10.16 16.94
CA PRO A 358 17.01 9.93 16.39
C PRO A 358 17.67 11.26 16.00
N ALA A 359 19.01 11.29 15.96
CA ALA A 359 19.79 12.51 15.75
C ALA A 359 19.44 13.20 14.42
N GLY A 360 19.12 14.49 14.46
CA GLY A 360 18.71 15.23 13.27
C GLY A 360 17.32 14.88 12.71
N GLY A 361 16.54 14.02 13.38
CA GLY A 361 15.19 13.62 12.94
C GLY A 361 15.18 12.36 12.07
N GLN A 362 14.04 12.03 11.45
CA GLN A 362 13.92 10.79 10.66
C GLN A 362 14.81 10.80 9.40
N PRO A 363 15.31 9.64 8.96
CA PRO A 363 15.97 9.51 7.67
C PRO A 363 15.04 9.87 6.52
N LEU A 364 15.57 10.58 5.52
CA LEU A 364 14.80 11.13 4.41
C LEU A 364 14.08 10.04 3.62
N SER A 365 14.74 8.89 3.40
CA SER A 365 14.12 7.77 2.70
C SER A 365 12.90 7.21 3.42
N ARG A 366 12.88 7.26 4.76
CA ARG A 366 11.77 6.75 5.59
C ARG A 366 10.61 7.72 5.59
N VAL A 367 10.89 9.03 5.66
CA VAL A 367 9.86 10.06 5.43
C VAL A 367 9.15 9.82 4.09
N VAL A 368 9.91 9.61 3.02
CA VAL A 368 9.33 9.36 1.68
C VAL A 368 8.59 8.02 1.62
N ASP A 369 9.14 6.95 2.19
CA ASP A 369 8.45 5.65 2.24
C ASP A 369 7.06 5.79 2.88
N LYS A 370 6.94 6.49 4.01
CA LYS A 370 5.66 6.67 4.72
C LYS A 370 4.57 7.33 3.90
N ILE A 371 4.93 8.17 2.92
CA ILE A 371 3.99 8.81 2.00
C ILE A 371 3.24 7.75 1.17
N PHE A 372 3.95 6.71 0.73
CA PHE A 372 3.41 5.64 -0.10
C PHE A 372 3.12 4.36 0.67
N TYR A 373 3.62 4.23 1.90
CA TYR A 373 3.38 3.08 2.73
C TYR A 373 1.90 3.02 3.15
N SER A 374 1.32 1.85 2.93
CA SER A 374 -0.08 1.56 3.27
C SER A 374 -0.16 0.12 3.76
N PRO A 375 0.25 -0.15 5.01
CA PRO A 375 0.09 -1.47 5.59
C PRO A 375 -1.41 -1.78 5.57
N GLY A 376 -1.74 -2.93 4.97
CA GLY A 376 -3.12 -3.27 4.63
C GLY A 376 -4.05 -3.09 5.82
N GLU A 377 -5.18 -2.42 5.60
CA GLU A 377 -6.27 -2.40 6.56
C GLU A 377 -6.59 -3.85 6.94
N ARG A 378 -6.31 -4.21 8.19
CA ARG A 378 -7.06 -5.30 8.78
C ARG A 378 -8.50 -4.87 8.69
N LYS A 379 -9.32 -5.63 7.95
CA LYS A 379 -10.75 -5.63 8.19
C LYS A 379 -10.90 -5.99 9.66
N VAL A 380 -11.14 -4.99 10.50
CA VAL A 380 -11.64 -5.22 11.84
C VAL A 380 -13.00 -5.85 11.60
N TYR A 381 -13.06 -7.18 11.63
CA TYR A 381 -14.32 -7.85 11.92
C TYR A 381 -14.66 -7.39 13.33
N ARG A 382 -15.48 -6.33 13.43
CA ARG A 382 -16.27 -6.13 14.63
C ARG A 382 -17.11 -7.39 14.72
N HIS A 383 -16.73 -8.31 15.60
CA HIS A 383 -17.70 -9.25 16.12
C HIS A 383 -18.84 -8.38 16.64
N ARG A 384 -19.97 -8.38 15.94
CA ARG A 384 -21.22 -8.01 16.58
C ARG A 384 -21.31 -8.98 17.74
N ALA A 385 -21.28 -8.45 18.96
CA ALA A 385 -21.67 -9.21 20.13
C ALA A 385 -22.99 -9.90 19.78
N ALA A 386 -23.06 -11.21 20.06
CA ALA A 386 -24.31 -11.93 19.94
C ALA A 386 -25.37 -11.18 20.76
N PRO A 387 -26.60 -11.01 20.23
CA PRO A 387 -27.68 -10.49 21.06
C PRO A 387 -27.86 -11.44 22.24
N SER A 388 -27.79 -10.89 23.45
CA SER A 388 -28.12 -11.62 24.68
C SER A 388 -29.53 -12.22 24.57
N PRO A 389 -29.77 -13.44 25.05
CA PRO A 389 -31.11 -14.02 25.09
C PRO A 389 -32.02 -13.14 25.95
N GLY A 390 -33.23 -12.91 25.46
CA GLY A 390 -34.18 -11.96 26.04
C GLY A 390 -34.49 -12.22 27.51
N ALA A 391 -34.54 -11.13 28.28
CA ALA A 391 -35.24 -11.11 29.55
C ALA A 391 -36.75 -11.18 29.27
N ILE A 392 -37.36 -12.28 29.67
CA ILE A 392 -38.81 -12.40 29.84
C ILE A 392 -39.19 -11.44 30.96
N SER A 393 -39.88 -10.35 30.61
CA SER A 393 -40.55 -9.50 31.59
C SER A 393 -41.93 -10.09 31.85
N LEU A 394 -42.05 -10.85 32.94
CA LEU A 394 -43.33 -11.11 33.59
C LEU A 394 -43.74 -9.86 34.37
N SER A 395 -44.87 -9.26 34.01
CA SER A 395 -45.61 -8.38 34.91
C SER A 395 -47.07 -8.33 34.50
N ARG A 396 -47.84 -9.13 35.26
CA ARG A 396 -49.27 -9.09 35.65
C ARG A 396 -50.34 -8.89 34.59
#